data_AF-A0A3E0CJT7-F1
#
_entry.id   AF-A0A3E0CJT7-F1
#
_cell.length_a   1.000
_cell.length_b   1.000
_cell.length_c   1.000
_cell.angle_alpha   90.00
_cell.angle_beta   90.00
_cell.angle_gamma   90.00
#
_symmetry.space_group_name_H-M   'P 1'
#
loop_
_entity.id
_entity.type
_entity.pdbx_description
1 polymer ?
#
loop_
_entity_poly.entity_id
_entity_poly.type
_entity_poly.pdbx_seq_one_letter_code
_entity_poly.pdbx_strand_id
1 'polypeptide(L)'
;MRESAKAWEHEIDLLHERLAGLFRRAEPRQRSLAYLKGLLGTVERKNGWQLAEWIGEATPDGVQHLLERAQWDADAARDILREYVVEQLGEREAVLIVDETGSLKKGEYSAGVQRQYSGTAGRIENSQIGVFLCYAGNGGSAFIDRELYMPQGWIDDRSRCRAAGVPDTVEFATKPQLARRMLERTLDAGVPCGWVTGDEVYGGDRPLRLWLESRTQPFVLAVKKNEPLW
;
A
#
# COMPACT_ATOMS: atom_id res chain seq x y z
N MET A 1 -0.92 -7.36 29.82
CA MET A 1 -1.56 -8.05 28.68
C MET A 1 -3.00 -7.57 28.43
N ARG A 2 -3.92 -7.58 29.43
CA ARG A 2 -5.28 -7.03 29.26
C ARG A 2 -5.33 -5.51 29.07
N GLU A 3 -4.47 -4.74 29.73
CA GLU A 3 -4.39 -3.28 29.54
C GLU A 3 -3.86 -2.91 28.15
N SER A 4 -2.81 -3.60 27.69
CA SER A 4 -2.26 -3.41 26.35
C SER A 4 -3.28 -3.71 25.26
N ALA A 5 -4.06 -4.79 25.38
CA ALA A 5 -5.12 -5.11 24.41
C ALA A 5 -6.22 -4.03 24.35
N LYS A 6 -6.63 -3.48 25.50
CA LYS A 6 -7.60 -2.37 25.55
C LYS A 6 -7.05 -1.08 24.94
N ALA A 7 -5.77 -0.79 25.13
CA ALA A 7 -5.11 0.35 24.49
C ALA A 7 -5.13 0.18 22.96
N TRP A 8 -4.78 -1.01 22.46
CA TRP A 8 -4.84 -1.31 21.03
C TRP A 8 -6.26 -1.18 20.43
N GLU A 9 -7.28 -1.68 21.13
CA GLU A 9 -8.67 -1.52 20.68
C GLU A 9 -9.07 -0.05 20.60
N HIS A 10 -8.68 0.76 21.60
CA HIS A 10 -8.95 2.19 21.60
C HIS A 10 -8.26 2.93 20.45
N GLU A 11 -6.98 2.64 20.18
CA GLU A 11 -6.26 3.25 19.07
C GLU A 11 -6.86 2.88 17.71
N ILE A 12 -7.31 1.64 17.53
CA ILE A 12 -8.02 1.23 16.31
C ILE A 12 -9.32 2.00 16.15
N ASP A 13 -10.08 2.20 17.23
CA ASP A 13 -11.33 2.96 17.18
C ASP A 13 -11.06 4.45 16.85
N LEU A 14 -10.03 5.07 17.44
CA LEU A 14 -9.62 6.44 17.12
C LEU A 14 -9.18 6.61 15.66
N LEU A 15 -8.38 5.68 15.13
CA LEU A 15 -7.99 5.71 13.72
C LEU A 15 -9.22 5.51 12.82
N HIS A 16 -10.13 4.61 13.19
CA HIS A 16 -11.34 4.37 12.42
C HIS A 16 -12.28 5.56 12.40
N GLU A 17 -12.40 6.33 13.48
CA GLU A 17 -13.18 7.58 13.50
C GLU A 17 -12.74 8.55 12.41
N ARG A 18 -11.43 8.63 12.13
CA ARG A 18 -10.90 9.45 11.02
C ARG A 18 -11.31 8.90 9.65
N LEU A 19 -11.26 7.57 9.49
CA LEU A 19 -11.65 6.88 8.26
C LEU A 19 -13.18 6.83 8.04
N ALA A 20 -13.97 6.94 9.12
CA ALA A 20 -15.42 6.76 9.10
C ALA A 20 -16.13 7.75 8.18
N GLY A 21 -15.56 8.95 8.01
CA GLY A 21 -16.05 9.98 7.10
C GLY A 21 -16.02 9.59 5.62
N LEU A 22 -15.19 8.61 5.23
CA LEU A 22 -15.11 8.12 3.85
C LEU A 22 -16.33 7.29 3.45
N PHE A 23 -17.06 6.76 4.43
CA PHE A 23 -18.23 5.94 4.20
C PHE A 23 -19.51 6.77 4.35
N ARG A 24 -20.26 6.91 3.26
CA ARG A 24 -21.54 7.64 3.27
C ARG A 24 -22.64 6.94 4.09
N ARG A 25 -22.60 5.61 4.12
CA ARG A 25 -23.61 4.76 4.76
C ARG A 25 -23.10 4.17 6.08
N ALA A 26 -24.00 4.00 7.04
CA ALA A 26 -23.67 3.44 8.35
C ALA A 26 -23.21 1.98 8.25
N GLU A 27 -23.80 1.19 7.35
CA GLU A 27 -23.53 -0.26 7.27
C GLU A 27 -22.10 -0.57 6.77
N PRO A 28 -21.59 0.00 5.66
CA PRO A 28 -20.18 -0.17 5.27
C PRO A 28 -19.20 0.45 6.27
N ARG A 29 -19.58 1.57 6.91
CA ARG A 29 -18.77 2.21 7.96
C ARG A 29 -18.54 1.26 9.14
N GLN A 30 -19.61 0.72 9.72
CA GLN A 30 -19.50 -0.24 10.82
C GLN A 30 -18.75 -1.51 10.40
N ARG A 31 -19.03 -2.01 9.19
CA ARG A 31 -18.36 -3.20 8.68
C ARG A 31 -16.86 -2.97 8.45
N SER A 32 -16.44 -1.78 8.03
CA SER A 32 -15.01 -1.48 7.85
C SER A 32 -14.24 -1.56 9.17
N LEU A 33 -14.81 -1.10 10.30
CA LEU A 33 -14.21 -1.27 11.61
C LEU A 33 -14.08 -2.75 11.99
N ALA A 34 -15.17 -3.51 11.83
CA ALA A 34 -15.18 -4.94 12.12
C ALA A 34 -14.17 -5.70 11.23
N TYR A 35 -14.07 -5.32 9.96
CA TYR A 35 -13.10 -5.87 9.02
C TYR A 35 -11.65 -5.60 9.46
N LEU A 36 -11.33 -4.36 9.85
CA LEU A 36 -10.00 -4.01 10.38
C LEU A 36 -9.67 -4.79 11.65
N LYS A 37 -10.61 -4.89 12.60
CA LYS A 37 -10.43 -5.69 13.81
C LYS A 37 -10.22 -7.17 13.48
N GLY A 38 -10.91 -7.71 12.48
CA GLY A 38 -10.71 -9.08 12.00
C GLY A 38 -9.35 -9.29 11.31
N LEU A 39 -8.86 -8.31 10.55
CA LEU A 39 -7.53 -8.35 9.94
C LEU A 39 -6.41 -8.37 10.99
N LEU A 40 -6.54 -7.57 12.05
CA LEU A 40 -5.56 -7.50 13.14
C LEU A 40 -5.76 -8.58 14.21
N GLY A 41 -6.95 -9.20 14.24
CA GLY A 41 -7.31 -10.24 15.18
C GLY A 41 -6.86 -11.64 14.77
N THR A 42 -7.46 -12.64 15.40
CA THR A 42 -7.06 -14.05 15.35
C THR A 42 -7.51 -14.82 14.11
N VAL A 43 -8.16 -14.18 13.14
CA VAL A 43 -8.60 -14.84 11.90
C VAL A 43 -7.37 -15.37 11.16
N GLU A 44 -7.25 -16.69 11.01
CA GLU A 44 -6.05 -17.30 10.43
C GLU A 44 -5.89 -16.94 8.95
N ARG A 45 -6.94 -17.16 8.14
CA ARG A 45 -6.93 -16.83 6.72
C ARG A 45 -7.86 -15.65 6.46
N LYS A 46 -7.29 -14.51 6.11
CA LYS A 46 -7.99 -13.24 5.86
C LYS A 46 -8.77 -13.24 4.52
N ASN A 47 -9.72 -14.16 4.39
CA ASN A 47 -10.65 -14.24 3.26
C ASN A 47 -12.07 -13.80 3.70
N GLY A 48 -12.94 -13.50 2.73
CA GLY A 48 -14.27 -12.97 3.01
C GLY A 48 -15.15 -13.88 3.88
N TRP A 49 -15.00 -15.20 3.77
CA TRP A 49 -15.78 -16.16 4.55
C TRP A 49 -15.37 -16.17 6.02
N GLN A 50 -14.07 -16.38 6.30
CA GLN A 50 -13.59 -16.43 7.67
C GLN A 50 -13.69 -15.07 8.38
N LEU A 51 -13.56 -13.97 7.64
CA LEU A 51 -13.80 -12.65 8.20
C LEU A 51 -15.30 -12.46 8.53
N ALA A 52 -16.21 -12.89 7.65
CA ALA A 52 -17.65 -12.83 7.95
C ALA A 52 -18.01 -13.68 9.17
N GLU A 53 -17.49 -14.91 9.27
CA GLU A 53 -17.68 -15.78 10.44
C GLU A 53 -17.16 -15.12 11.73
N TRP A 54 -15.98 -14.51 11.68
CA TRP A 54 -15.40 -13.81 12.83
C TRP A 54 -16.22 -12.58 13.23
N ILE A 55 -16.78 -11.85 12.26
CA ILE A 55 -17.69 -10.72 12.51
C ILE A 55 -19.04 -11.21 13.08
N GLY A 56 -19.41 -12.47 12.85
CA GLY A 56 -20.70 -13.05 13.24
C GLY A 56 -21.77 -12.95 12.14
N GLU A 57 -21.38 -12.76 10.89
CA GLU A 57 -22.28 -12.74 9.73
C GLU A 57 -22.53 -14.18 9.21
N ALA A 58 -23.75 -14.46 8.74
CA ALA A 58 -24.14 -15.78 8.24
C ALA A 58 -23.60 -16.10 6.84
N THR A 59 -23.24 -15.07 6.06
CA THR A 59 -22.74 -15.20 4.68
C THR A 59 -21.60 -14.19 4.45
N PRO A 60 -20.72 -14.42 3.46
CA PRO A 60 -19.61 -13.50 3.15
C PRO A 60 -20.06 -12.25 2.41
N ASP A 61 -21.35 -12.13 2.07
CA ASP A 61 -21.87 -11.11 1.16
C ASP A 61 -21.63 -9.70 1.69
N GLY A 62 -21.70 -9.51 3.01
CA GLY A 62 -21.42 -8.24 3.66
C GLY A 62 -19.97 -7.80 3.47
N VAL A 63 -19.02 -8.70 3.74
CA VAL A 63 -17.58 -8.47 3.54
C VAL A 63 -17.24 -8.27 2.07
N GLN A 64 -17.82 -9.08 1.16
CA GLN A 64 -17.64 -8.91 -0.28
C GLN A 64 -18.19 -7.56 -0.76
N HIS A 65 -19.37 -7.16 -0.28
CA HIS A 65 -19.93 -5.85 -0.60
C HIS A 65 -19.02 -4.72 -0.16
N LEU A 66 -18.41 -4.79 1.02
CA LEU A 66 -17.46 -3.78 1.50
C LEU A 66 -16.26 -3.63 0.54
N LEU A 67 -15.70 -4.75 0.07
CA LEU A 67 -14.48 -4.75 -0.73
C LEU A 67 -14.72 -4.46 -2.22
N GLU A 68 -15.88 -4.84 -2.76
CA GLU A 68 -16.17 -4.76 -4.20
C GLU A 68 -17.11 -3.60 -4.56
N ARG A 69 -18.08 -3.27 -3.71
CA ARG A 69 -19.25 -2.44 -4.10
C ARG A 69 -19.44 -1.19 -3.26
N ALA A 70 -18.97 -1.18 -2.02
CA ALA A 70 -19.07 -0.01 -1.17
C ALA A 70 -18.26 1.14 -1.78
N GLN A 71 -18.86 2.33 -1.82
CA GLN A 71 -18.20 3.53 -2.31
C GLN A 71 -17.44 4.19 -1.16
N TRP A 72 -16.11 4.15 -1.26
CA TRP A 72 -15.16 4.86 -0.40
C TRP A 72 -13.90 5.14 -1.21
N ASP A 73 -13.14 6.16 -0.80
CA ASP A 73 -11.94 6.58 -1.51
C ASP A 73 -10.70 5.99 -0.82
N ALA A 74 -10.03 5.07 -1.52
CA ALA A 74 -8.83 4.42 -1.00
C ALA A 74 -7.65 5.39 -0.87
N ASP A 75 -7.54 6.38 -1.75
CA ASP A 75 -6.46 7.38 -1.73
C ASP A 75 -6.68 8.42 -0.65
N ALA A 76 -7.92 8.81 -0.39
CA ALA A 76 -8.25 9.59 0.80
C ALA A 76 -7.95 8.80 2.10
N ALA A 77 -8.21 7.49 2.13
CA ALA A 77 -7.84 6.64 3.26
C ALA A 77 -6.32 6.58 3.47
N ARG A 78 -5.54 6.54 2.38
CA ARG A 78 -4.07 6.66 2.44
C ARG A 78 -3.65 7.99 3.06
N ASP A 79 -4.24 9.10 2.63
CA ASP A 79 -3.86 10.43 3.14
C ASP A 79 -4.15 10.56 4.64
N ILE A 80 -5.32 10.07 5.10
CA ILE A 80 -5.66 9.99 6.53
C ILE A 80 -4.68 9.10 7.31
N LEU A 81 -4.33 7.94 6.76
CA LEU A 81 -3.36 7.02 7.37
C LEU A 81 -1.98 7.68 7.47
N ARG A 82 -1.52 8.37 6.43
CA ARG A 82 -0.26 9.10 6.41
C ARG A 82 -0.23 10.16 7.50
N GLU A 83 -1.28 10.96 7.63
CA GLU A 83 -1.41 11.98 8.69
C GLU A 83 -1.31 11.34 10.08
N TYR A 84 -2.09 10.28 10.32
CA TYR A 84 -2.04 9.54 11.58
C TYR A 84 -0.64 9.00 11.88
N VAL A 85 0.03 8.38 10.91
CA VAL A 85 1.38 7.84 11.08
C VAL A 85 2.38 8.95 11.40
N VAL A 86 2.31 10.09 10.72
CA VAL A 86 3.20 11.22 10.95
C VAL A 86 2.95 11.86 12.32
N GLU A 87 1.72 11.91 12.81
CA GLU A 87 1.44 12.38 14.18
C GLU A 87 2.11 11.50 15.25
N GLN A 88 2.20 10.18 15.01
CA GLN A 88 2.76 9.24 15.98
C GLN A 88 4.28 9.07 15.86
N LEU A 89 4.79 9.04 14.64
CA LEU A 89 6.17 8.66 14.31
C LEU A 89 7.01 9.82 13.77
N GLY A 90 6.40 10.99 13.54
CA GLY A 90 6.99 12.10 12.82
C GLY A 90 8.22 12.68 13.50
N GLU A 91 9.35 12.67 12.80
CA GLU A 91 10.55 13.37 13.22
C GLU A 91 11.38 13.84 12.01
N ARG A 92 12.29 14.80 12.23
CA ARG A 92 13.08 15.40 11.15
C ARG A 92 13.96 14.38 10.43
N GLU A 93 14.46 13.39 11.17
CA GLU A 93 15.36 12.35 10.66
C GLU A 93 14.64 11.09 10.18
N ALA A 94 13.31 11.13 10.09
CA ALA A 94 12.53 9.98 9.63
C ALA A 94 12.92 9.57 8.21
N VAL A 95 12.76 8.28 7.92
CA VAL A 95 13.19 7.65 6.67
C VAL A 95 11.99 7.17 5.88
N LEU A 96 11.95 7.56 4.61
CA LEU A 96 11.04 7.03 3.60
C LEU A 96 11.70 5.84 2.91
N ILE A 97 11.13 4.65 3.06
CA ILE A 97 11.69 3.39 2.53
C ILE A 97 10.77 2.91 1.42
N VAL A 98 11.30 2.81 0.21
CA VAL A 98 10.60 2.26 -0.96
C VAL A 98 11.01 0.82 -1.17
N ASP A 99 10.01 -0.06 -1.30
CA ASP A 99 10.24 -1.46 -1.65
C ASP A 99 9.02 -2.02 -2.42
N GLU A 100 9.21 -3.11 -3.14
CA GLU A 100 8.10 -3.88 -3.71
C GLU A 100 7.90 -5.22 -2.99
N THR A 101 6.67 -5.72 -3.03
CA THR A 101 6.41 -7.11 -2.61
C THR A 101 5.47 -7.82 -3.57
N GLY A 102 5.78 -9.10 -3.78
CA GLY A 102 5.01 -9.98 -4.65
C GLY A 102 4.05 -10.86 -3.87
N SER A 103 2.78 -10.79 -4.24
CA SER A 103 1.73 -11.71 -3.80
C SER A 103 1.53 -12.81 -4.84
N LEU A 104 1.78 -14.07 -4.47
CA LEU A 104 1.53 -15.21 -5.36
C LEU A 104 0.03 -15.35 -5.66
N LYS A 105 -0.29 -15.63 -6.91
CA LYS A 105 -1.68 -15.77 -7.38
C LYS A 105 -1.83 -16.97 -8.30
N LYS A 106 -3.03 -17.54 -8.32
CA LYS A 106 -3.46 -18.53 -9.31
C LYS A 106 -4.50 -17.88 -10.23
N GLY A 107 -4.45 -18.22 -11.52
CA GLY A 107 -5.33 -17.64 -12.54
C GLY A 107 -4.89 -16.26 -13.04
N GLU A 108 -5.75 -15.64 -13.84
CA GLU A 108 -5.41 -14.46 -14.66
C GLU A 108 -6.28 -13.22 -14.36
N TYR A 109 -7.20 -13.33 -13.40
CA TYR A 109 -8.23 -12.31 -13.14
C TYR A 109 -7.82 -11.22 -12.14
N SER A 110 -6.81 -11.45 -11.29
CA SER A 110 -6.33 -10.42 -10.36
C SER A 110 -5.60 -9.30 -11.12
N ALA A 111 -5.99 -8.05 -10.89
CA ALA A 111 -5.36 -6.89 -11.54
C ALA A 111 -3.83 -6.93 -11.46
N GLY A 112 -3.16 -6.76 -12.60
CA GLY A 112 -1.70 -6.76 -12.69
C GLY A 112 -1.02 -8.12 -12.50
N VAL A 113 -1.78 -9.23 -12.40
CA VAL A 113 -1.20 -10.56 -12.24
C VAL A 113 -0.54 -11.05 -13.53
N GLN A 114 0.74 -11.41 -13.45
CA GLN A 114 1.49 -12.00 -14.55
C GLN A 114 2.61 -12.89 -14.02
N ARG A 115 3.13 -13.77 -14.88
CA ARG A 115 4.44 -14.40 -14.66
C ARG A 115 5.55 -13.36 -14.67
N GLN A 116 6.05 -13.04 -13.49
CA GLN A 116 7.14 -12.09 -13.26
C GLN A 116 7.99 -12.54 -12.08
N TYR A 117 9.19 -11.99 -11.96
CA TYR A 117 10.04 -12.30 -10.81
C TYR A 117 9.36 -11.79 -9.54
N SER A 118 9.14 -12.70 -8.58
CA SER A 118 8.64 -12.37 -7.25
C SER A 118 9.78 -12.53 -6.25
N GLY A 119 10.19 -11.43 -5.61
CA GLY A 119 11.24 -11.44 -4.59
C GLY A 119 10.93 -12.43 -3.47
N THR A 120 9.66 -12.45 -3.01
CA THR A 120 9.18 -13.37 -1.97
C THR A 120 9.32 -14.85 -2.36
N ALA A 121 9.19 -15.18 -3.65
CA ALA A 121 9.30 -16.55 -4.14
C ALA A 121 10.72 -16.91 -4.65
N GLY A 122 11.60 -15.92 -4.79
CA GLY A 122 12.95 -16.06 -5.35
C GLY A 122 12.99 -16.53 -6.82
N ARG A 123 11.86 -16.52 -7.53
CA ARG A 123 11.72 -17.07 -8.88
C ARG A 123 10.59 -16.42 -9.67
N ILE A 124 10.54 -16.70 -10.97
CA ILE A 124 9.44 -16.25 -11.84
C ILE A 124 8.20 -17.08 -11.54
N GLU A 125 7.18 -16.41 -11.02
CA GLU A 125 5.88 -16.99 -10.70
C GLU A 125 4.76 -16.06 -11.14
N ASN A 126 3.56 -16.63 -11.26
CA ASN A 126 2.37 -15.82 -11.43
C ASN A 126 2.10 -15.04 -10.14
N SER A 127 2.29 -13.74 -10.20
CA SER A 127 2.24 -12.86 -9.03
C SER A 127 1.70 -11.49 -9.38
N GLN A 128 1.13 -10.86 -8.35
CA GLN A 128 0.74 -9.46 -8.33
C GLN A 128 1.80 -8.71 -7.52
N ILE A 129 2.30 -7.59 -8.03
CA ILE A 129 3.35 -6.80 -7.38
C ILE A 129 2.76 -5.48 -6.90
N GLY A 130 2.90 -5.18 -5.61
CA GLY A 130 2.66 -3.85 -5.05
C GLY A 130 3.98 -3.16 -4.74
N VAL A 131 4.05 -1.86 -4.99
CA VAL A 131 5.13 -0.98 -4.54
C VAL A 131 4.61 -0.23 -3.31
N PHE A 132 5.41 -0.19 -2.25
CA PHE A 132 5.00 0.34 -0.95
C PHE A 132 5.98 1.41 -0.49
N LEU A 133 5.45 2.41 0.21
CA LEU A 133 6.23 3.44 0.88
C LEU A 133 6.05 3.27 2.39
N CYS A 134 7.12 2.88 3.07
CA CYS A 134 7.18 2.77 4.52
C CYS A 134 7.81 4.03 5.11
N TYR A 135 7.22 4.54 6.18
CA TYR A 135 7.73 5.64 6.99
C TYR A 135 8.29 5.08 8.28
N ALA A 136 9.56 5.36 8.58
CA ALA A 136 10.22 4.94 9.80
C ALA A 136 10.71 6.16 10.59
N GLY A 137 10.29 6.30 11.84
CA GLY A 137 10.63 7.43 12.71
C GLY A 137 10.18 7.18 14.14
N ASN A 138 10.81 7.86 15.10
CA ASN A 138 10.51 7.79 16.53
C ASN A 138 10.45 6.34 17.08
N GLY A 139 11.34 5.47 16.57
CA GLY A 139 11.43 4.07 16.97
C GLY A 139 10.34 3.14 16.42
N GLY A 140 9.45 3.63 15.55
CA GLY A 140 8.41 2.84 14.90
C GLY A 140 8.47 2.91 13.37
N SER A 141 7.62 2.13 12.70
CA SER A 141 7.46 2.20 11.25
C SER A 141 6.06 1.78 10.79
N ALA A 142 5.56 2.39 9.73
CA ALA A 142 4.29 2.02 9.11
C ALA A 142 4.25 2.36 7.62
N PHE A 143 3.45 1.64 6.84
CA PHE A 143 3.18 2.00 5.45
C PHE A 143 2.29 3.24 5.37
N ILE A 144 2.69 4.20 4.53
CA ILE A 144 1.98 5.46 4.32
C ILE A 144 1.50 5.65 2.87
N ASP A 145 2.02 4.85 1.93
CA ASP A 145 1.57 4.85 0.54
C ASP A 145 1.78 3.48 -0.10
N ARG A 146 1.09 3.26 -1.22
CA ARG A 146 0.99 2.02 -1.97
C ARG A 146 0.58 2.29 -3.41
N GLU A 147 1.17 1.55 -4.33
CA GLU A 147 0.83 1.54 -5.76
C GLU A 147 0.80 0.10 -6.27
N LEU A 148 -0.14 -0.21 -7.18
CA LEU A 148 -0.18 -1.51 -7.84
C LEU A 148 0.65 -1.44 -9.14
N TYR A 149 1.63 -2.31 -9.29
CA TYR A 149 2.36 -2.40 -10.55
C TYR A 149 1.52 -3.12 -11.61
N MET A 150 1.17 -2.40 -12.67
CA MET A 150 0.42 -2.90 -13.82
C MET A 150 1.38 -3.17 -14.98
N PRO A 151 1.66 -4.45 -15.32
CA PRO A 151 2.56 -4.77 -16.44
C PRO A 151 2.02 -4.27 -17.79
N GLN A 152 2.93 -3.98 -18.73
CA GLN A 152 2.55 -3.50 -20.07
C GLN A 152 1.50 -4.40 -20.75
N GLY A 153 1.67 -5.73 -20.69
CA GLY A 153 0.72 -6.68 -21.27
C GLY A 153 -0.69 -6.66 -20.65
N TRP A 154 -0.86 -6.10 -19.45
CA TRP A 154 -2.18 -5.79 -18.90
C TRP A 154 -2.74 -4.50 -19.49
N ILE A 155 -1.92 -3.44 -19.53
CA ILE A 155 -2.30 -2.13 -20.05
C ILE A 155 -2.71 -2.21 -21.53
N ASP A 156 -2.05 -3.07 -22.30
CA ASP A 156 -2.37 -3.32 -23.71
C ASP A 156 -3.71 -4.07 -23.90
N ASP A 157 -4.19 -4.80 -22.88
CA ASP A 157 -5.49 -5.49 -22.87
C ASP A 157 -6.50 -4.71 -22.01
N ARG A 158 -7.11 -3.68 -22.62
CA ARG A 158 -8.11 -2.85 -21.94
C ARG A 158 -9.39 -3.61 -21.55
N SER A 159 -9.77 -4.66 -22.29
CA SER A 159 -10.89 -5.52 -21.91
C SER A 159 -10.63 -6.23 -20.59
N ARG A 160 -9.43 -6.78 -20.41
CA ARG A 160 -9.02 -7.43 -19.17
C ARG A 160 -8.89 -6.45 -18.02
N CYS A 161 -8.34 -5.25 -18.26
CA CYS A 161 -8.30 -4.17 -17.27
C CYS A 161 -9.70 -3.85 -16.73
N ARG A 162 -10.65 -3.57 -17.62
CA ARG A 162 -12.03 -3.22 -17.24
C ARG A 162 -12.73 -4.36 -16.48
N ALA A 163 -12.52 -5.62 -16.90
CA ALA A 163 -13.05 -6.78 -16.19
C ALA A 163 -12.52 -6.93 -14.75
N ALA A 164 -11.30 -6.44 -14.50
CA ALA A 164 -10.70 -6.39 -13.16
C ALA A 164 -10.95 -5.07 -12.41
N GLY A 165 -11.78 -4.17 -12.95
CA GLY A 165 -12.09 -2.88 -12.34
C GLY A 165 -10.98 -1.82 -12.46
N VAL A 166 -9.99 -2.02 -13.34
CA VAL A 166 -8.92 -1.04 -13.58
C VAL A 166 -9.40 0.04 -14.55
N PRO A 167 -9.38 1.33 -14.17
CA PRO A 167 -9.79 2.43 -15.06
C PRO A 167 -8.88 2.58 -16.28
N ASP A 168 -9.45 3.04 -17.41
CA ASP A 168 -8.70 3.30 -18.65
C ASP A 168 -7.64 4.40 -18.51
N THR A 169 -7.76 5.26 -17.49
CA THR A 169 -6.79 6.30 -17.14
C THR A 169 -5.50 5.74 -16.54
N VAL A 170 -5.48 4.46 -16.14
CA VAL A 170 -4.27 3.81 -15.67
C VAL A 170 -3.39 3.48 -16.88
N GLU A 171 -2.21 4.08 -16.91
CA GLU A 171 -1.17 3.85 -17.91
C GLU A 171 -0.02 3.02 -17.32
N PHE A 172 0.81 2.47 -18.20
CA PHE A 172 2.02 1.78 -17.78
C PHE A 172 2.95 2.74 -17.03
N ALA A 173 3.47 2.26 -15.90
CA ALA A 173 4.51 2.93 -15.15
C ALA A 173 5.48 1.89 -14.58
N THR A 174 6.77 2.17 -14.67
CA THR A 174 7.81 1.34 -14.03
C THR A 174 7.71 1.45 -12.51
N LYS A 175 8.26 0.48 -11.77
CA LYS A 175 8.28 0.53 -10.30
C LYS A 175 8.97 1.80 -9.76
N PRO A 176 10.12 2.26 -10.32
CA PRO A 176 10.69 3.55 -9.93
C PRO A 176 9.79 4.76 -10.22
N GLN A 177 9.01 4.73 -11.32
CA GLN A 177 8.02 5.80 -11.59
C GLN A 177 6.88 5.78 -10.58
N LEU A 178 6.40 4.61 -10.15
CA LEU A 178 5.41 4.48 -9.08
C LEU A 178 5.97 4.97 -7.74
N ALA A 179 7.20 4.58 -7.40
CA ALA A 179 7.91 5.07 -6.22
C ALA A 179 8.03 6.60 -6.23
N ARG A 180 8.44 7.18 -7.35
CA ARG A 180 8.50 8.65 -7.51
C ARG A 180 7.14 9.30 -7.24
N ARG A 181 6.03 8.75 -7.75
CA ARG A 181 4.68 9.30 -7.50
C ARG A 181 4.34 9.28 -6.00
N MET A 182 4.61 8.18 -5.31
CA MET A 182 4.38 8.08 -3.86
C MET A 182 5.26 9.06 -3.06
N LEU A 183 6.53 9.17 -3.43
CA LEU A 183 7.46 10.12 -2.81
C LEU A 183 7.02 11.57 -3.09
N GLU A 184 6.62 11.89 -4.31
CA GLU A 184 6.15 13.22 -4.70
C GLU A 184 4.94 13.64 -3.87
N ARG A 185 3.89 12.80 -3.80
CA ARG A 185 2.72 13.05 -2.94
C ARG A 185 3.10 13.27 -1.48
N THR A 186 4.04 12.47 -0.97
CA THR A 186 4.46 12.51 0.44
C THR A 186 5.26 13.78 0.77
N LEU A 187 6.22 14.13 -0.09
CA LEU A 187 7.06 15.32 0.07
C LEU A 187 6.26 16.61 -0.16
N ASP A 188 5.35 16.62 -1.15
CA ASP A 188 4.49 17.77 -1.43
C ASP A 188 3.43 18.00 -0.33
N ALA A 189 3.04 16.94 0.38
CA ALA A 189 2.22 17.03 1.59
C ALA A 189 3.00 17.56 2.82
N GLY A 190 4.30 17.83 2.69
CA GLY A 190 5.13 18.37 3.78
C GLY A 190 5.45 17.36 4.88
N VAL A 191 5.38 16.06 4.58
CA VAL A 191 5.76 15.02 5.54
C VAL A 191 7.24 15.19 5.93
N PRO A 192 7.58 15.26 7.22
CA PRO A 192 8.96 15.40 7.66
C PRO A 192 9.73 14.11 7.36
N CYS A 193 10.82 14.20 6.61
CA CYS A 193 11.75 13.10 6.41
C CYS A 193 13.16 13.64 6.11
N GLY A 194 14.17 12.98 6.70
CA GLY A 194 15.57 13.29 6.46
C GLY A 194 16.14 12.51 5.28
N TRP A 195 15.61 11.32 5.01
CA TRP A 195 16.21 10.38 4.07
C TRP A 195 15.17 9.59 3.26
N VAL A 196 15.52 9.30 2.01
CA VAL A 196 14.84 8.30 1.18
C VAL A 196 15.76 7.10 0.98
N THR A 197 15.25 5.89 1.14
CA THR A 197 15.99 4.65 0.90
C THR A 197 15.22 3.67 0.03
N GLY A 198 15.95 2.76 -0.60
CA GLY A 198 15.41 1.77 -1.52
C GLY A 198 16.50 0.85 -2.03
N ASP A 199 16.09 -0.30 -2.54
CA ASP A 199 16.99 -1.32 -3.06
C ASP A 199 17.54 -0.98 -4.46
N GLU A 200 18.16 -1.98 -5.08
CA GLU A 200 18.81 -1.87 -6.38
C GLU A 200 17.85 -1.52 -7.53
N VAL A 201 16.56 -1.87 -7.42
CA VAL A 201 15.54 -1.52 -8.43
C VAL A 201 15.38 0.00 -8.49
N TYR A 202 15.44 0.67 -7.36
CA TYR A 202 15.27 2.12 -7.25
C TYR A 202 16.57 2.87 -7.45
N GLY A 203 17.70 2.40 -6.91
CA GLY A 203 18.97 3.10 -7.10
C GLY A 203 19.54 2.99 -8.51
N GLY A 204 19.22 1.92 -9.24
CA GLY A 204 19.51 1.81 -10.68
C GLY A 204 18.71 2.78 -11.56
N ASP A 205 17.70 3.48 -11.02
CA ASP A 205 16.92 4.46 -11.76
C ASP A 205 17.53 5.88 -11.64
N ARG A 206 18.37 6.24 -12.62
CA ARG A 206 18.98 7.58 -12.69
C ARG A 206 17.93 8.72 -12.67
N PRO A 207 16.79 8.64 -13.39
CA PRO A 207 15.76 9.69 -13.31
C PRO A 207 15.22 9.92 -11.90
N LEU A 208 14.99 8.87 -11.11
CA LEU A 208 14.58 8.97 -9.70
C LEU A 208 15.66 9.65 -8.85
N ARG A 209 16.93 9.24 -9.00
CA ARG A 209 18.05 9.87 -8.28
C ARG A 209 18.15 11.37 -8.58
N LEU A 210 18.13 11.76 -9.86
CA LEU A 210 18.18 13.17 -10.25
C LEU A 210 16.97 13.98 -9.76
N TRP A 211 15.79 13.35 -9.66
CA TRP A 211 14.61 13.99 -9.11
C TRP A 211 14.71 14.20 -7.60
N LEU A 212 15.29 13.26 -6.85
CA LEU A 212 15.58 13.45 -5.43
C LEU A 212 16.62 14.56 -5.21
N GLU A 213 17.68 14.59 -6.03
CA GLU A 213 18.70 15.64 -6.01
C GLU A 213 18.11 17.02 -6.30
N SER A 214 17.23 17.14 -7.31
CA SER A 214 16.60 18.42 -7.66
C SER A 214 15.67 18.96 -6.57
N ARG A 215 15.17 18.08 -5.70
CA ARG A 215 14.39 18.43 -4.50
C ARG A 215 15.26 18.65 -3.27
N THR A 216 16.59 18.53 -3.38
CA THR A 216 17.52 18.56 -2.25
C THR A 216 17.14 17.54 -1.17
N GLN A 217 16.53 16.42 -1.55
CA GLN A 217 16.14 15.35 -0.65
C GLN A 217 17.29 14.35 -0.52
N PRO A 218 17.90 14.17 0.67
CA PRO A 218 18.94 13.17 0.87
C PRO A 218 18.42 11.75 0.65
N PHE A 219 19.25 10.89 0.08
CA PHE A 219 18.91 9.49 -0.17
C PHE A 219 20.09 8.54 -0.04
N VAL A 220 19.77 7.28 0.27
CA VAL A 220 20.67 6.13 0.20
C VAL A 220 19.97 5.02 -0.57
N LEU A 221 20.32 4.87 -1.84
CA LEU A 221 19.76 3.84 -2.71
C LEU A 221 20.84 2.82 -3.07
N ALA A 222 20.52 1.54 -2.98
CA ALA A 222 21.44 0.50 -3.43
C ALA A 222 21.58 0.54 -4.95
N VAL A 223 22.78 0.24 -5.47
CA VAL A 223 23.05 0.19 -6.91
C VAL A 223 23.80 -1.08 -7.26
N LYS A 224 23.68 -1.50 -8.53
CA LYS A 224 24.51 -2.59 -9.06
C LYS A 224 25.97 -2.23 -8.94
N LYS A 225 26.82 -3.25 -8.72
CA LYS A 225 28.28 -3.09 -8.72
C LYS A 225 28.85 -2.40 -9.97
N ASN A 226 28.11 -2.45 -11.08
CA ASN A 226 28.46 -1.89 -12.38
C ASN A 226 27.51 -0.77 -12.82
N GLU A 227 26.76 -0.17 -11.89
CA GLU A 227 25.89 0.96 -12.18
C GLU A 227 26.74 2.20 -12.54
N PRO A 228 26.51 2.84 -13.70
CA PRO A 228 27.16 4.10 -14.02
C PRO A 228 26.59 5.22 -13.15
N LEU A 229 27.42 5.83 -12.31
CA LEU A 229 27.04 6.93 -11.41
C LEU A 229 27.23 8.32 -12.02
N TRP A 230 27.90 8.41 -13.17
CA TRP A 230 28.21 9.64 -13.89
C TRP A 230 27.82 9.53 -15.38
#